data_AF-A0A1A9RKT4-F1
#
_entry.id   AF-A0A1A9RKT4-F1
#
_cell.length_a   1.000
_cell.length_b   1.000
_cell.length_c   1.000
_cell.angle_alpha   90.00
_cell.angle_beta   90.00
_cell.angle_gamma   90.00
#
_symmetry.space_group_name_H-M   'P 1'
#
loop_
_entity.id
_entity.type
_entity.pdbx_description
1 polymer ?
#
loop_
_entity_poly.entity_id
_entity_poly.type
_entity_poly.pdbx_seq_one_letter_code
_entity_poly.pdbx_strand_id
1 'polypeptide(L)'
;MRCPYTGAFTENEILALMAELARLWREDLISFETYVYIHLLQSTARRPIQIRHLKFEDLRKEISQGTWNYFLHIPSAKKRGGLFRETIKKLAITEDLYLILLNFIEYQYKKLLSLVDETFISGYKMKLPMFIDWNCLKMNLKNRNFDLSLLNKDIFHYSASSLELHSLRKFCIHQKAISERTGEIIHVTARRFRHTRGTNLGRKGVGAAIIAELLDHTDTQNVKVYTENTADTVQYIDRVMGAEMGKLAQAFTGRIISNLNESERGHDPTSLITNNGIDTIGACGTNDFCITGYETCYLCPKFRPLIDGPHQQIINKLYEEKEERLKQTKSIDYASSKDRIILAVEYVVQACNDMKRTMGHH
;
A
#
# COMPACT_ATOMS: atom_id res chain seq x y z
N MET A 1 -21.45 7.62 -16.98
CA MET A 1 -20.16 7.97 -16.33
C MET A 1 -20.46 8.69 -15.00
N ARG A 2 -19.99 8.20 -13.84
CA ARG A 2 -20.26 8.87 -12.54
C ARG A 2 -19.54 10.22 -12.47
N CYS A 3 -20.12 11.16 -11.70
CA CYS A 3 -19.60 12.51 -11.49
C CYS A 3 -18.08 12.53 -11.26
N PRO A 4 -17.29 13.29 -12.05
CA PRO A 4 -15.84 13.31 -11.94
C PRO A 4 -15.33 13.97 -10.66
N TYR A 5 -16.17 14.73 -9.96
CA TYR A 5 -15.79 15.44 -8.74
C TYR A 5 -16.06 14.64 -7.45
N THR A 6 -17.12 13.82 -7.44
CA THR A 6 -17.60 13.14 -6.21
C THR A 6 -17.67 11.62 -6.34
N GLY A 7 -17.62 11.09 -7.57
CA GLY A 7 -17.58 9.66 -7.86
C GLY A 7 -16.18 9.06 -7.68
N ALA A 8 -16.06 7.77 -8.00
CA ALA A 8 -14.79 7.05 -7.95
C ALA A 8 -13.69 7.78 -8.74
N PHE A 9 -12.48 7.77 -8.17
CA PHE A 9 -11.25 8.09 -8.88
C PHE A 9 -11.04 7.08 -10.02
N THR A 10 -10.42 7.53 -11.11
CA THR A 10 -9.82 6.64 -12.10
C THR A 10 -8.47 6.14 -11.59
N GLU A 11 -7.88 5.15 -12.27
CA GLU A 11 -6.54 4.66 -11.93
C GLU A 11 -5.49 5.75 -12.16
N ASN A 12 -5.58 6.50 -13.26
CA ASN A 12 -4.72 7.65 -13.54
C ASN A 12 -4.82 8.73 -12.46
N GLU A 13 -6.03 9.05 -11.98
CA GLU A 13 -6.22 10.00 -10.88
C GLU A 13 -5.57 9.50 -9.58
N ILE A 14 -5.67 8.19 -9.26
CA ILE A 14 -4.99 7.63 -8.09
C ILE A 14 -3.48 7.70 -8.25
N LEU A 15 -2.93 7.33 -9.41
CA LEU A 15 -1.49 7.40 -9.68
C LEU A 15 -0.97 8.84 -9.56
N ALA A 16 -1.67 9.81 -10.14
CA ALA A 16 -1.31 11.22 -10.06
C ALA A 16 -1.37 11.74 -8.61
N LEU A 17 -2.40 11.38 -7.84
CA LEU A 17 -2.51 11.75 -6.43
C LEU A 17 -1.40 11.14 -5.58
N MET A 18 -1.04 9.87 -5.79
CA MET A 18 0.03 9.22 -5.02
C MET A 18 1.42 9.76 -5.40
N ALA A 19 1.62 10.13 -6.66
CA ALA A 19 2.83 10.81 -7.11
C ALA A 19 2.97 12.18 -6.42
N GLU A 20 1.90 12.97 -6.36
CA GLU A 20 1.89 14.24 -5.62
C GLU A 20 2.10 14.03 -4.12
N LEU A 21 1.49 13.00 -3.52
CA LEU A 21 1.70 12.68 -2.10
C LEU A 21 3.18 12.41 -1.80
N ALA A 22 3.84 11.60 -2.62
CA ALA A 22 5.26 11.30 -2.50
C ALA A 22 6.13 12.55 -2.72
N ARG A 23 5.81 13.37 -3.72
CA ARG A 23 6.52 14.62 -4.00
C ARG A 23 6.43 15.59 -2.82
N LEU A 24 5.22 15.84 -2.33
CA LEU A 24 4.98 16.76 -1.21
C LEU A 24 5.67 16.31 0.08
N TRP A 25 5.70 15.00 0.34
CA TRP A 25 6.41 14.47 1.49
C TRP A 25 7.92 14.64 1.38
N ARG A 26 8.49 14.32 0.21
CA ARG A 26 9.93 14.50 -0.07
C ARG A 26 10.39 15.95 -0.01
N GLU A 27 9.52 16.90 -0.35
CA GLU A 27 9.78 18.34 -0.29
C GLU A 27 9.41 18.98 1.06
N ASP A 28 9.08 18.17 2.08
CA ASP A 28 8.67 18.62 3.42
C ASP A 28 7.47 19.61 3.43
N LEU A 29 6.64 19.59 2.38
CA LEU A 29 5.46 20.44 2.23
C LEU A 29 4.24 19.89 3.00
N ILE A 30 4.30 18.62 3.41
CA ILE A 30 3.30 17.97 4.26
C ILE A 30 3.99 17.21 5.38
N SER A 31 3.26 16.98 6.49
CA SER A 31 3.79 16.22 7.63
C SER A 31 3.76 14.71 7.38
N PHE A 32 4.54 13.95 8.15
CA PHE A 32 4.51 12.48 8.10
C PHE A 32 3.10 11.95 8.43
N GLU A 33 2.42 12.63 9.36
CA GLU A 33 1.03 12.38 9.72
C GLU A 33 0.10 12.49 8.51
N THR A 34 0.28 13.52 7.68
CA THR A 34 -0.48 13.70 6.42
C THR A 34 -0.20 12.56 5.45
N TYR A 35 1.08 12.25 5.24
CA TYR A 35 1.51 11.17 4.35
C TYR A 35 0.86 9.83 4.71
N VAL A 36 0.94 9.45 5.99
CA VAL A 36 0.39 8.20 6.53
C VAL A 36 -1.14 8.18 6.45
N TYR A 37 -1.80 9.30 6.77
CA TYR A 37 -3.25 9.38 6.74
C TYR A 37 -3.83 9.18 5.32
N ILE A 38 -3.20 9.77 4.30
CA ILE A 38 -3.63 9.60 2.90
C ILE A 38 -3.40 8.16 2.44
N HIS A 39 -2.24 7.56 2.76
CA HIS A 39 -1.97 6.15 2.48
C HIS A 39 -3.00 5.22 3.13
N LEU A 40 -3.36 5.44 4.40
CA LEU A 40 -4.41 4.67 5.08
C LEU A 40 -5.77 4.81 4.39
N LEU A 41 -6.17 6.03 3.99
CA LEU A 41 -7.43 6.25 3.28
C LEU A 41 -7.46 5.51 1.94
N GLN A 42 -6.40 5.65 1.14
CA GLN A 42 -6.28 5.02 -0.17
C GLN A 42 -6.27 3.49 -0.04
N SER A 43 -5.45 2.96 0.87
CA SER A 43 -5.19 1.52 0.96
C SER A 43 -6.25 0.75 1.74
N THR A 44 -7.05 1.41 2.60
CA THR A 44 -8.03 0.71 3.45
C THR A 44 -9.48 1.11 3.18
N ALA A 45 -9.72 2.26 2.54
CA ALA A 45 -11.05 2.84 2.35
C ALA A 45 -11.89 3.02 3.64
N ARG A 46 -11.23 3.02 4.81
CA ARG A 46 -11.87 3.15 6.12
C ARG A 46 -12.27 4.58 6.40
N ARG A 47 -13.30 4.74 7.22
CA ARG A 47 -13.79 6.07 7.58
C ARG A 47 -12.79 6.79 8.49
N PRO A 48 -12.74 8.12 8.46
CA PRO A 48 -11.90 8.91 9.37
C PRO A 48 -12.05 8.52 10.85
N ILE A 49 -13.28 8.26 11.30
CA ILE A 49 -13.58 7.81 12.68
C ILE A 49 -12.92 6.46 13.03
N GLN A 50 -12.72 5.59 12.04
CA GLN A 50 -12.06 4.29 12.25
C GLN A 50 -10.54 4.46 12.28
N ILE A 51 -10.01 5.27 11.35
CA ILE A 51 -8.57 5.57 11.26
C ILE A 51 -8.09 6.29 12.52
N ARG A 52 -8.84 7.28 13.02
CA ARG A 52 -8.45 8.00 14.25
C ARG A 52 -8.41 7.12 15.50
N HIS A 53 -9.10 5.98 15.52
CA HIS A 53 -9.15 5.09 16.68
C HIS A 53 -8.06 4.00 16.65
N LEU A 54 -7.21 4.00 15.62
CA LEU A 54 -6.07 3.10 15.56
C LEU A 54 -5.09 3.40 16.69
N LYS A 55 -4.49 2.34 17.20
CA LYS A 55 -3.41 2.33 18.18
C LYS A 55 -2.20 1.60 17.62
N PHE A 56 -1.06 1.73 18.27
CA PHE A 56 0.17 1.03 17.88
C PHE A 56 -0.02 -0.49 17.90
N GLU A 57 -0.82 -1.01 18.83
CA GLU A 57 -1.21 -2.42 18.87
C GLU A 57 -2.02 -2.92 17.68
N ASP A 58 -2.51 -2.05 16.80
CA ASP A 58 -3.34 -2.51 15.69
C ASP A 58 -2.51 -2.97 14.50
N LEU A 59 -1.23 -2.60 14.44
CA LEU A 59 -0.32 -3.06 13.40
C LEU A 59 0.25 -4.43 13.77
N ARG A 60 0.05 -5.42 12.88
CA ARG A 60 0.44 -6.81 13.11
C ARG A 60 1.09 -7.40 11.86
N LYS A 61 2.03 -8.32 12.07
CA LYS A 61 2.54 -9.22 11.03
C LYS A 61 2.56 -10.65 11.55
N GLU A 62 2.24 -11.58 10.69
CA GLU A 62 2.19 -13.01 11.00
C GLU A 62 2.93 -13.77 9.90
N ILE A 63 3.60 -14.87 10.25
CA ILE A 63 4.23 -15.75 9.27
C ILE A 63 3.31 -16.95 9.02
N SER A 64 3.08 -17.27 7.75
CA SER A 64 2.38 -18.48 7.29
C SER A 64 3.24 -19.12 6.22
N GLN A 65 3.55 -20.42 6.37
CA GLN A 65 4.34 -21.23 5.43
C GLN A 65 5.59 -20.53 4.82
N GLY A 66 6.27 -19.67 5.59
CA GLY A 66 7.46 -18.94 5.14
C GLY A 66 7.18 -17.55 4.55
N THR A 67 5.91 -17.20 4.33
CA THR A 67 5.46 -15.90 3.81
C THR A 67 4.99 -14.98 4.95
N TRP A 68 5.54 -13.77 5.01
CA TRP A 68 5.03 -12.72 5.89
C TRP A 68 3.71 -12.15 5.35
N ASN A 69 2.71 -12.10 6.24
CA ASN A 69 1.43 -11.46 6.01
C ASN A 69 1.24 -10.30 6.97
N TYR A 70 0.79 -9.17 6.44
CA TYR A 70 0.67 -7.92 7.19
C TYR A 70 -0.79 -7.55 7.40
N PHE A 71 -1.10 -7.11 8.61
CA PHE A 71 -2.47 -6.84 9.01
C PHE A 71 -2.60 -5.54 9.79
N LEU A 72 -3.75 -4.90 9.61
CA LEU A 72 -4.23 -3.80 10.44
C LEU A 72 -5.54 -4.22 11.10
N HIS A 73 -5.58 -4.11 12.42
CA HIS A 73 -6.75 -4.38 13.25
C HIS A 73 -7.56 -3.11 13.44
N ILE A 74 -8.61 -2.93 12.65
CA ILE A 74 -9.31 -1.65 12.55
C ILE A 74 -10.58 -1.66 13.41
N PRO A 75 -10.74 -0.71 14.34
CA PRO A 75 -11.98 -0.54 15.08
C PRO A 75 -13.16 -0.29 14.14
N SER A 76 -14.25 -1.02 14.35
CA SER A 76 -15.50 -0.82 13.62
C SER A 76 -16.17 0.47 14.08
N ALA A 77 -16.84 1.17 13.16
CA ALA A 77 -17.61 2.38 13.50
C ALA A 77 -19.11 2.09 13.61
N LYS A 78 -19.84 2.96 14.33
CA LYS A 78 -21.31 3.03 14.32
C LYS A 78 -22.06 1.77 14.76
N LYS A 79 -21.76 1.24 15.95
CA LYS A 79 -22.74 0.44 16.71
C LYS A 79 -23.44 1.38 17.69
N ARG A 80 -24.77 1.53 17.61
CA ARG A 80 -25.54 2.35 18.58
C ARG A 80 -25.27 1.81 19.99
N GLY A 81 -24.84 2.69 20.90
CA GLY A 81 -24.50 2.32 22.28
C GLY A 81 -23.18 1.56 22.45
N GLY A 82 -22.39 1.39 21.37
CA GLY A 82 -21.14 0.63 21.44
C GLY A 82 -20.01 1.37 22.17
N LEU A 83 -19.19 0.61 22.88
CA LEU A 83 -18.05 1.13 23.63
C LEU A 83 -16.85 1.42 22.71
N PHE A 84 -15.92 2.24 23.19
CA PHE A 84 -14.68 2.54 22.46
C PHE A 84 -13.91 1.26 22.13
N ARG A 85 -13.63 1.04 20.84
CA ARG A 85 -12.91 -0.13 20.32
C ARG A 85 -13.53 -1.49 20.70
N GLU A 86 -14.83 -1.55 20.94
CA GLU A 86 -15.53 -2.79 21.32
C GLU A 86 -15.45 -3.89 20.25
N THR A 87 -15.46 -3.51 18.98
CA THR A 87 -15.34 -4.47 17.86
C THR A 87 -14.21 -4.04 16.94
N ILE A 88 -13.32 -4.98 16.64
CA ILE A 88 -12.14 -4.78 15.81
C ILE A 88 -12.20 -5.79 14.66
N LYS A 89 -11.88 -5.33 13.45
CA LYS A 89 -11.81 -6.18 12.26
C LYS A 89 -10.37 -6.27 11.75
N LYS A 90 -9.92 -7.48 11.48
CA LYS A 90 -8.63 -7.75 10.84
C LYS A 90 -8.72 -7.43 9.35
N LEU A 91 -7.80 -6.61 8.86
CA LEU A 91 -7.67 -6.24 7.44
C LEU A 91 -6.25 -6.56 6.98
N ALA A 92 -6.10 -7.34 5.91
CA ALA A 92 -4.80 -7.51 5.26
C ALA A 92 -4.36 -6.22 4.57
N ILE A 93 -3.10 -5.85 4.75
CA ILE A 93 -2.48 -4.64 4.19
C ILE A 93 -1.19 -4.99 3.47
N THR A 94 -0.76 -4.18 2.50
CA THR A 94 0.51 -4.39 1.80
C THR A 94 1.70 -4.20 2.74
N GLU A 95 2.83 -4.80 2.38
CA GLU A 95 4.10 -4.60 3.08
C GLU A 95 4.50 -3.12 3.12
N ASP A 96 4.33 -2.41 2.00
CA ASP A 96 4.60 -0.97 1.92
C ASP A 96 3.82 -0.18 2.95
N LEU A 97 2.51 -0.43 3.07
CA LEU A 97 1.69 0.24 4.09
C LEU A 97 2.14 -0.15 5.49
N TYR A 98 2.46 -1.43 5.73
CA TYR A 98 2.97 -1.88 7.02
C TYR A 98 4.25 -1.12 7.42
N LEU A 99 5.22 -1.01 6.52
CA LEU A 99 6.47 -0.31 6.77
C LEU A 99 6.27 1.19 6.98
N ILE A 100 5.38 1.83 6.21
CA ILE A 100 5.00 3.24 6.42
C ILE A 100 4.45 3.43 7.84
N LEU A 101 3.52 2.56 8.26
CA LEU A 101 2.89 2.64 9.58
C LEU A 101 3.88 2.32 10.71
N LEU A 102 4.77 1.34 10.52
CA LEU A 102 5.79 1.00 11.51
C LEU A 102 6.74 2.18 11.75
N ASN A 103 7.24 2.81 10.69
CA ASN A 103 8.07 4.00 10.80
C ASN A 103 7.33 5.17 11.46
N PHE A 104 6.04 5.32 11.17
CA PHE A 104 5.21 6.35 11.79
C PHE A 104 5.00 6.13 13.29
N ILE A 105 4.76 4.88 13.70
CA ILE A 105 4.66 4.49 15.12
C ILE A 105 5.94 4.87 15.86
N GLU A 106 7.11 4.51 15.33
CA GLU A 106 8.40 4.85 15.95
C GLU A 106 8.65 6.35 15.98
N TYR A 107 8.27 7.08 14.92
CA TYR A 107 8.34 8.54 14.89
C TYR A 107 7.49 9.19 15.99
N GLN A 108 6.23 8.76 16.14
CA GLN A 108 5.33 9.29 17.18
C GLN A 108 5.82 8.93 18.59
N TYR A 109 6.34 7.71 18.78
CA TYR A 109 6.89 7.27 20.06
C TYR A 109 8.12 8.08 20.46
N LYS A 110 9.08 8.29 19.55
CA LYS A 110 10.25 9.14 19.80
C LYS A 110 9.85 10.57 20.15
N LYS A 111 8.85 11.12 19.46
CA LYS A 111 8.30 12.45 19.78
C LYS A 111 7.68 12.48 21.19
N LEU A 112 7.02 11.40 21.62
CA LEU A 112 6.48 11.30 22.97
C LEU A 112 7.59 11.25 24.03
N LEU A 113 8.66 10.49 23.80
CA LEU A 113 9.81 10.39 24.71
C LEU A 113 10.55 11.72 24.92
N SER A 114 10.37 12.71 24.03
CA SER A 114 10.87 14.07 24.27
C SER A 114 10.06 14.85 25.32
N LEU A 115 8.89 14.34 25.73
CA LEU A 115 7.94 14.98 26.64
C LEU A 115 7.74 14.22 27.96
N VAL A 116 8.00 12.91 27.98
CA VAL A 116 7.78 12.03 29.13
C VAL A 116 8.92 11.03 29.29
N ASP A 117 9.16 10.59 30.53
CA ASP A 117 10.17 9.57 30.83
C ASP A 117 9.79 8.22 30.19
N GLU A 118 10.77 7.56 29.56
CA GLU A 118 10.59 6.26 28.94
C GLU A 118 10.19 5.16 29.94
N THR A 119 10.75 5.19 31.15
CA THR A 119 10.42 4.23 32.21
C THR A 119 8.95 4.28 32.60
N PHE A 120 8.33 5.45 32.47
CA PHE A 120 6.91 5.66 32.76
C PHE A 120 5.99 5.13 31.64
N ILE A 121 6.37 5.31 30.36
CA ILE A 121 5.47 5.05 29.23
C ILE A 121 5.73 3.72 28.49
N SER A 122 6.91 3.13 28.64
CA SER A 122 7.35 1.94 27.89
C SER A 122 6.36 0.77 27.97
N GLY A 123 5.84 0.46 29.17
CA GLY A 123 4.83 -0.58 29.39
C GLY A 123 3.48 -0.32 28.70
N TYR A 124 3.24 0.90 28.23
CA TYR A 124 2.01 1.35 27.59
C TYR A 124 2.20 1.74 26.11
N LYS A 125 3.40 1.55 25.54
CA LYS A 125 3.72 1.89 24.14
C LYS A 125 2.63 1.42 23.18
N MET A 126 2.23 0.15 23.30
CA MET A 126 1.25 -0.45 22.38
C MET A 126 -0.18 0.12 22.52
N LYS A 127 -0.51 0.75 23.65
CA LYS A 127 -1.81 1.38 23.90
C LYS A 127 -1.90 2.81 23.36
N LEU A 128 -0.80 3.37 22.86
CA LEU A 128 -0.78 4.72 22.31
C LEU A 128 -1.60 4.83 21.03
N PRO A 129 -2.33 5.95 20.82
CA PRO A 129 -2.95 6.27 19.54
C PRO A 129 -1.92 6.26 18.41
N MET A 130 -2.28 5.71 17.26
CA MET A 130 -1.49 5.86 16.03
C MET A 130 -1.39 7.34 15.62
N PHE A 131 -2.50 8.06 15.79
CA PHE A 131 -2.61 9.51 15.59
C PHE A 131 -2.86 10.20 16.93
N ILE A 132 -1.79 10.70 17.55
CA ILE A 132 -1.82 11.36 18.85
C ILE A 132 -2.26 12.81 18.69
N ASP A 133 -3.31 13.21 19.41
CA ASP A 133 -3.66 14.63 19.58
C ASP A 133 -2.63 15.28 20.51
N TRP A 134 -1.57 15.82 19.91
CA TRP A 134 -0.47 16.44 20.63
C TRP A 134 -0.90 17.65 21.46
N ASN A 135 -1.95 18.36 21.05
CA ASN A 135 -2.46 19.51 21.81
C ASN A 135 -3.13 19.02 23.09
N CYS A 136 -4.02 18.03 22.98
CA CYS A 136 -4.68 17.41 24.13
C CYS A 136 -3.65 16.80 25.10
N LEU A 137 -2.68 16.04 24.58
CA LEU A 137 -1.66 15.38 25.39
C LEU A 137 -0.79 16.39 26.16
N LYS A 138 -0.26 17.41 25.48
CA LYS A 138 0.58 18.44 26.13
C LYS A 138 -0.19 19.22 27.20
N MET A 139 -1.47 19.52 26.96
CA MET A 139 -2.32 20.18 27.94
C MET A 139 -2.52 19.32 29.20
N ASN A 140 -2.75 18.01 29.05
CA ASN A 140 -2.90 17.10 30.17
C ASN A 140 -1.59 16.92 30.96
N LEU A 141 -0.45 16.85 30.28
CA LEU A 141 0.87 16.83 30.94
C LEU A 141 1.11 18.10 31.76
N LYS A 142 0.86 19.27 31.17
CA LYS A 142 1.01 20.57 31.84
C LYS A 142 0.14 20.68 33.08
N ASN A 143 -1.11 20.19 33.00
CA ASN A 143 -2.07 20.24 34.09
C ASN A 143 -1.91 19.10 35.12
N ARG A 144 -0.88 18.25 35.00
CA ARG A 144 -0.66 17.06 35.84
C ARG A 144 -1.83 16.06 35.85
N ASN A 145 -2.59 16.02 34.75
CA ASN A 145 -3.75 15.14 34.56
C ASN A 145 -3.44 13.93 33.66
N PHE A 146 -2.17 13.73 33.30
CA PHE A 146 -1.76 12.61 32.46
C PHE A 146 -1.68 11.32 33.29
N ASP A 147 -2.75 10.53 33.25
CA ASP A 147 -2.82 9.18 33.79
C ASP A 147 -2.77 8.15 32.64
N LEU A 148 -1.94 7.12 32.78
CA LEU A 148 -1.79 6.01 31.83
C LEU A 148 -3.10 5.24 31.63
N SER A 149 -4.01 5.24 32.61
CA SER A 149 -5.34 4.63 32.48
C SER A 149 -6.17 5.26 31.34
N LEU A 150 -5.94 6.55 31.04
CA LEU A 150 -6.62 7.30 29.98
C LEU A 150 -6.26 6.78 28.57
N LEU A 151 -5.14 6.08 28.41
CA LEU A 151 -4.77 5.42 27.15
C LEU A 151 -5.71 4.29 26.77
N ASN A 152 -6.53 3.78 27.70
CA ASN A 152 -7.58 2.81 27.38
C ASN A 152 -8.83 3.48 26.76
N LYS A 153 -8.93 4.82 26.83
CA LYS A 153 -10.04 5.62 26.28
C LYS A 153 -9.61 6.35 24.99
N ASP A 154 -10.51 7.12 24.38
CA ASP A 154 -10.23 7.88 23.16
C ASP A 154 -9.63 9.28 23.40
N ILE A 155 -9.31 9.63 24.65
CA ILE A 155 -8.92 10.97 25.12
C ILE A 155 -7.79 11.62 24.32
N PHE A 156 -6.76 10.85 23.97
CA PHE A 156 -5.59 11.37 23.24
C PHE A 156 -5.64 11.11 21.74
N HIS A 157 -6.77 10.67 21.19
CA HIS A 157 -6.96 10.54 19.75
C HIS A 157 -7.58 11.83 19.21
N TYR A 158 -7.05 12.37 18.11
CA TYR A 158 -7.68 13.52 17.44
C TYR A 158 -9.15 13.29 17.19
N SER A 159 -10.04 14.26 17.34
CA SER A 159 -11.40 14.14 16.78
C SER A 159 -11.35 13.84 15.27
N ALA A 160 -12.41 13.25 14.69
CA ALA A 160 -12.43 12.94 13.26
C ALA A 160 -12.24 14.20 12.38
N SER A 161 -12.89 15.30 12.77
CA SER A 161 -12.73 16.60 12.12
C SER A 161 -11.33 17.19 12.30
N SER A 162 -10.73 17.04 13.49
CA SER A 162 -9.37 17.52 13.74
C SER A 162 -8.37 16.76 12.87
N LEU A 163 -8.48 15.43 12.77
CA LEU A 163 -7.58 14.63 11.94
C LEU A 163 -7.74 14.98 10.45
N GLU A 164 -8.97 15.14 9.96
CA GLU A 164 -9.20 15.60 8.58
C GLU A 164 -8.63 17.00 8.33
N LEU A 165 -8.76 17.91 9.30
CA LEU A 165 -8.22 19.26 9.18
C LEU A 165 -6.69 19.28 9.15
N HIS A 166 -6.03 18.50 10.00
CA HIS A 166 -4.56 18.48 10.12
C HIS A 166 -3.89 17.67 9.02
N SER A 167 -4.56 16.65 8.49
CA SER A 167 -3.98 15.75 7.48
C SER A 167 -4.62 15.93 6.11
N LEU A 168 -5.89 15.57 5.94
CA LEU A 168 -6.54 15.56 4.62
C LEU A 168 -6.52 16.93 3.96
N ARG A 169 -6.94 17.97 4.69
CA ARG A 169 -7.03 19.32 4.15
C ARG A 169 -5.66 19.86 3.76
N LYS A 170 -4.60 19.53 4.50
CA LYS A 170 -3.22 19.90 4.15
C LYS A 170 -2.83 19.30 2.80
N PHE A 171 -3.09 18.00 2.59
CA PHE A 171 -2.86 17.38 1.29
C PHE A 171 -3.67 18.06 0.18
N CYS A 172 -4.97 18.30 0.40
CA CYS A 172 -5.84 18.93 -0.60
C CYS A 172 -5.38 20.33 -1.03
N ILE A 173 -4.82 21.12 -0.11
CA ILE A 173 -4.33 22.47 -0.39
C ILE A 173 -3.05 22.44 -1.24
N HIS A 174 -2.17 21.46 -1.02
CA HIS A 174 -0.84 21.46 -1.61
C HIS A 174 -0.70 20.63 -2.88
N GLN A 175 -1.52 19.58 -3.05
CA GLN A 175 -1.45 18.71 -4.22
C GLN A 175 -1.90 19.43 -5.49
N LYS A 176 -1.21 19.15 -6.59
CA LYS A 176 -1.49 19.75 -7.92
C LYS A 176 -1.83 18.70 -8.97
N ALA A 177 -2.31 17.53 -8.57
CA ALA A 177 -2.63 16.44 -9.49
C ALA A 177 -3.82 16.86 -10.35
N ILE A 178 -3.66 16.77 -11.67
CA ILE A 178 -4.69 17.13 -12.65
C ILE A 178 -5.46 15.87 -13.04
N SER A 179 -6.79 15.96 -13.03
CA SER A 179 -7.67 14.90 -13.51
C SER A 179 -7.65 14.85 -15.02
N GLU A 180 -7.35 13.70 -15.62
CA GLU A 180 -7.43 13.50 -17.07
C GLU A 180 -8.86 13.63 -17.61
N ARG A 181 -9.87 13.59 -16.73
CA ARG A 181 -11.28 13.71 -17.11
C ARG A 181 -11.78 15.14 -17.18
N THR A 182 -11.21 16.03 -16.37
CA THR A 182 -11.72 17.41 -16.22
C THR A 182 -10.70 18.46 -16.60
N GLY A 183 -9.40 18.12 -16.64
CA GLY A 183 -8.31 19.09 -16.79
C GLY A 183 -8.09 19.97 -15.55
N GLU A 184 -8.86 19.75 -14.47
CA GLU A 184 -8.78 20.51 -13.22
C GLU A 184 -8.03 19.73 -12.14
N ILE A 185 -7.65 20.44 -11.07
CA ILE A 185 -7.06 19.82 -9.87
C ILE A 185 -8.05 18.81 -9.27
N ILE A 186 -7.57 17.60 -8.97
CA ILE A 186 -8.40 16.50 -8.47
C ILE A 186 -8.99 16.86 -7.09
N HIS A 187 -10.32 16.76 -6.96
CA HIS A 187 -11.00 16.94 -5.67
C HIS A 187 -10.84 15.70 -4.78
N VAL A 188 -10.21 15.84 -3.61
CA VAL A 188 -9.91 14.71 -2.72
C VAL A 188 -10.78 14.76 -1.46
N THR A 189 -11.43 13.64 -1.14
CA THR A 189 -12.11 13.44 0.15
C THR A 189 -11.95 11.99 0.61
N ALA A 190 -12.01 11.74 1.93
CA ALA A 190 -12.02 10.38 2.49
C ALA A 190 -13.17 9.54 1.91
N ARG A 191 -14.33 10.17 1.68
CA ARG A 191 -15.50 9.56 1.05
C ARG A 191 -15.19 9.10 -0.37
N ARG A 192 -14.42 9.87 -1.14
CA ARG A 192 -14.07 9.54 -2.54
C ARG A 192 -13.15 8.34 -2.63
N PHE A 193 -12.12 8.23 -1.78
CA PHE A 193 -11.29 7.00 -1.69
C PHE A 193 -12.14 5.76 -1.42
N ARG A 194 -13.10 5.89 -0.49
CA ARG A 194 -14.03 4.80 -0.19
C ARG A 194 -14.95 4.43 -1.35
N HIS A 195 -15.49 5.43 -2.05
CA HIS A 195 -16.29 5.20 -3.26
C HIS A 195 -15.48 4.53 -4.36
N THR A 196 -14.23 4.93 -4.56
CA THR A 196 -13.33 4.29 -5.52
C THR A 196 -13.18 2.81 -5.23
N ARG A 197 -12.87 2.43 -3.97
CA ARG A 197 -12.75 1.02 -3.62
C ARG A 197 -14.05 0.25 -3.80
N GLY A 198 -15.17 0.79 -3.31
CA GLY A 198 -16.48 0.14 -3.50
C GLY A 198 -16.84 -0.06 -4.97
N THR A 199 -16.58 0.96 -5.80
CA THR A 199 -16.85 0.92 -7.25
C THR A 199 -15.94 -0.09 -7.96
N ASN A 200 -14.66 -0.14 -7.60
CA ASN A 200 -13.72 -1.11 -8.18
C ASN A 200 -14.08 -2.54 -7.82
N LEU A 201 -14.50 -2.80 -6.57
CA LEU A 201 -15.03 -4.12 -6.18
C LEU A 201 -16.30 -4.48 -6.96
N GLY A 202 -17.22 -3.53 -7.14
CA GLY A 202 -18.42 -3.74 -7.96
C GLY A 202 -18.10 -4.07 -9.42
N ARG A 203 -17.12 -3.36 -10.02
CA ARG A 203 -16.62 -3.63 -11.38
C ARG A 203 -15.99 -5.02 -11.51
N LYS A 204 -15.37 -5.53 -10.45
CA LYS A 204 -14.82 -6.90 -10.38
C LYS A 204 -15.91 -7.96 -10.13
N GLY A 205 -17.19 -7.59 -10.18
CA GLY A 205 -18.30 -8.52 -9.99
C GLY A 205 -18.50 -8.98 -8.54
N VAL A 206 -17.88 -8.32 -7.56
CA VAL A 206 -18.01 -8.70 -6.15
C VAL A 206 -19.43 -8.41 -5.67
N GLY A 207 -20.08 -9.40 -5.07
CA GLY A 207 -21.46 -9.29 -4.58
C GLY A 207 -21.63 -8.20 -3.52
N ALA A 208 -22.80 -7.57 -3.49
CA ALA A 208 -23.08 -6.44 -2.61
C ALA A 208 -22.86 -6.74 -1.11
N ALA A 209 -23.22 -7.94 -0.64
CA ALA A 209 -22.98 -8.34 0.74
C ALA A 209 -21.48 -8.35 1.10
N ILE A 210 -20.63 -8.85 0.19
CA ILE A 210 -19.18 -8.91 0.36
C ILE A 210 -18.58 -7.50 0.31
N ILE A 211 -19.07 -6.62 -0.59
CA ILE A 211 -18.64 -5.21 -0.63
C ILE A 211 -18.98 -4.50 0.69
N ALA A 212 -20.19 -4.70 1.24
CA ALA A 212 -20.57 -4.18 2.55
C ALA A 212 -19.61 -4.66 3.64
N GLU A 213 -19.30 -5.95 3.67
CA GLU A 213 -18.39 -6.53 4.65
C GLU A 213 -16.98 -5.92 4.54
N LEU A 214 -16.41 -5.90 3.34
CA LEU A 214 -15.07 -5.37 3.05
C LEU A 214 -14.96 -3.90 3.43
N LEU A 215 -15.98 -3.11 3.13
CA LEU A 215 -16.02 -1.69 3.48
C LEU A 215 -16.41 -1.45 4.95
N ASP A 216 -16.82 -2.46 5.71
CA ASP A 216 -17.35 -2.31 7.06
C ASP A 216 -18.61 -1.41 7.09
N HIS A 217 -19.59 -1.80 6.27
CA HIS A 217 -20.97 -1.34 6.38
C HIS A 217 -21.75 -2.25 7.34
N THR A 218 -22.63 -1.65 8.13
CA THR A 218 -23.61 -2.34 8.98
C THR A 218 -24.79 -2.88 8.19
N ASP A 219 -25.03 -2.35 6.98
CA ASP A 219 -26.12 -2.73 6.08
C ASP A 219 -25.67 -2.68 4.62
N THR A 220 -26.45 -3.29 3.73
CA THR A 220 -26.21 -3.30 2.28
C THR A 220 -26.90 -2.14 1.56
N GLN A 221 -27.66 -1.29 2.27
CA GLN A 221 -28.45 -0.21 1.66
C GLN A 221 -27.56 0.80 0.93
N ASN A 222 -26.38 1.06 1.47
CA ASN A 222 -25.39 1.97 0.89
C ASN A 222 -24.52 1.32 -0.21
N VAL A 223 -24.64 0.01 -0.44
CA VAL A 223 -23.82 -0.73 -1.41
C VAL A 223 -24.35 -0.60 -2.83
N LYS A 224 -25.67 -0.40 -3.00
CA LYS A 224 -26.29 -0.23 -4.33
C LYS A 224 -25.67 0.93 -5.12
N VAL A 225 -25.22 1.97 -4.41
CA VAL A 225 -24.48 3.11 -4.97
C VAL A 225 -23.17 2.68 -5.66
N TYR A 226 -22.64 1.47 -5.39
CA TYR A 226 -21.44 0.93 -6.04
C TYR A 226 -21.76 0.03 -7.24
N THR A 227 -22.90 -0.66 -7.24
CA THR A 227 -23.22 -1.79 -8.16
C THR A 227 -24.12 -1.43 -9.34
N GLU A 228 -24.68 -0.23 -9.41
CA GLU A 228 -25.70 0.18 -10.42
C GLU A 228 -25.26 0.17 -11.90
N ASN A 229 -24.01 -0.17 -12.23
CA ASN A 229 -23.54 -0.28 -13.62
C ASN A 229 -22.83 -1.62 -13.90
N THR A 230 -23.49 -2.74 -13.60
CA THR A 230 -23.07 -4.06 -14.10
C THR A 230 -23.40 -4.27 -15.59
N ALA A 231 -24.18 -3.37 -16.21
CA ALA A 231 -24.65 -3.49 -17.60
C ALA A 231 -23.57 -3.17 -18.66
N ASP A 232 -22.61 -2.30 -18.37
CA ASP A 232 -21.45 -2.05 -19.25
C ASP A 232 -20.34 -3.12 -19.10
N THR A 233 -20.54 -4.11 -18.23
CA THR A 233 -19.44 -4.87 -17.60
C THR A 233 -19.15 -6.24 -18.21
N VAL A 234 -19.96 -6.73 -19.17
CA VAL A 234 -19.74 -8.05 -19.78
C VAL A 234 -18.79 -8.02 -20.99
N GLN A 235 -18.50 -6.84 -21.57
CA GLN A 235 -17.57 -6.74 -22.71
C GLN A 235 -16.12 -6.35 -22.33
N TYR A 236 -15.87 -5.97 -21.08
CA TYR A 236 -14.57 -5.40 -20.67
C TYR A 236 -13.62 -6.40 -20.02
N ILE A 237 -14.11 -7.58 -19.61
CA ILE A 237 -13.30 -8.57 -18.89
C ILE A 237 -12.40 -9.37 -19.84
N ASP A 238 -12.83 -9.67 -21.07
CA ASP A 238 -12.02 -10.49 -21.99
C ASP A 238 -11.13 -9.70 -22.95
N ARG A 239 -11.44 -8.43 -23.26
CA ARG A 239 -10.65 -7.64 -24.22
C ARG A 239 -9.47 -6.89 -23.63
N VAL A 240 -9.44 -6.69 -22.31
CA VAL A 240 -8.43 -5.84 -21.67
C VAL A 240 -7.31 -6.65 -21.03
N MET A 241 -7.53 -7.90 -20.64
CA MET A 241 -6.42 -8.73 -20.13
C MET A 241 -5.36 -9.00 -21.20
N GLY A 242 -5.75 -9.33 -22.44
CA GLY A 242 -4.77 -9.53 -23.53
C GLY A 242 -4.03 -8.24 -23.95
N ALA A 243 -4.72 -7.09 -23.95
CA ALA A 243 -4.16 -5.82 -24.39
C ALA A 243 -3.38 -5.07 -23.29
N GLU A 244 -3.75 -5.20 -22.02
CA GLU A 244 -2.94 -4.74 -20.89
C GLU A 244 -1.76 -5.65 -20.59
N MET A 245 -1.86 -6.97 -20.82
CA MET A 245 -0.69 -7.86 -20.79
C MET A 245 0.35 -7.42 -21.81
N GLY A 246 -0.08 -7.00 -23.02
CA GLY A 246 0.81 -6.41 -24.02
C GLY A 246 1.38 -5.03 -23.67
N LYS A 247 0.66 -4.22 -22.88
CA LYS A 247 1.14 -2.89 -22.40
C LYS A 247 2.02 -2.98 -21.14
N LEU A 248 1.80 -3.98 -20.29
CA LEU A 248 2.62 -4.29 -19.12
C LEU A 248 3.84 -5.15 -19.48
N ALA A 249 3.85 -5.81 -20.64
CA ALA A 249 5.05 -6.42 -21.24
C ALA A 249 6.16 -5.38 -21.58
N GLN A 250 5.88 -4.08 -21.46
CA GLN A 250 6.87 -2.99 -21.50
C GLN A 250 7.45 -2.62 -20.11
N ALA A 251 7.15 -3.38 -19.05
CA ALA A 251 7.63 -3.10 -17.69
C ALA A 251 9.11 -3.42 -17.46
N PHE A 252 9.66 -4.40 -18.18
CA PHE A 252 11.09 -4.67 -18.16
C PHE A 252 11.80 -3.77 -19.16
N THR A 253 12.52 -2.79 -18.64
CA THR A 253 13.32 -1.82 -19.42
C THR A 253 14.82 -2.11 -19.36
N GLY A 254 15.21 -3.27 -18.81
CA GLY A 254 16.59 -3.70 -18.70
C GLY A 254 17.12 -4.35 -19.99
N ARG A 255 18.33 -4.91 -19.92
CA ARG A 255 18.96 -5.66 -21.02
C ARG A 255 19.42 -7.02 -20.52
N ILE A 256 18.96 -8.11 -21.13
CA ILE A 256 19.42 -9.47 -20.82
C ILE A 256 20.86 -9.62 -21.30
N ILE A 257 21.69 -10.25 -20.47
CA ILE A 257 23.11 -10.50 -20.73
C ILE A 257 23.39 -12.01 -20.74
N SER A 258 24.26 -12.48 -21.62
CA SER A 258 24.63 -13.90 -21.67
C SER A 258 25.69 -14.27 -20.63
N ASN A 259 26.54 -13.32 -20.26
CA ASN A 259 27.54 -13.47 -19.20
C ASN A 259 27.72 -12.15 -18.44
N LEU A 260 28.27 -12.23 -17.23
CA LEU A 260 28.43 -11.06 -16.36
C LEU A 260 29.30 -9.97 -17.00
N ASN A 261 30.29 -10.31 -17.82
CA ASN A 261 31.19 -9.33 -18.45
C ASN A 261 30.49 -8.41 -19.47
N GLU A 262 29.29 -8.79 -19.92
CA GLU A 262 28.45 -7.91 -20.75
C GLU A 262 27.75 -6.81 -19.94
N SER A 263 27.73 -6.92 -18.61
CA SER A 263 27.33 -5.83 -17.74
C SER A 263 28.43 -4.78 -17.69
N GLU A 264 28.05 -3.51 -17.68
CA GLU A 264 28.96 -2.37 -17.55
C GLU A 264 29.88 -2.47 -16.32
N ARG A 265 29.45 -3.23 -15.31
CA ARG A 265 30.19 -3.49 -14.06
C ARG A 265 30.37 -4.97 -13.75
N GLY A 266 30.35 -5.83 -14.77
CA GLY A 266 30.41 -7.29 -14.63
C GLY A 266 31.52 -7.86 -13.76
N HIS A 267 32.65 -7.15 -13.66
CA HIS A 267 33.82 -7.54 -12.89
C HIS A 267 33.77 -7.10 -11.42
N ASP A 268 32.78 -6.30 -11.02
CA ASP A 268 32.62 -5.80 -9.67
C ASP A 268 31.64 -6.68 -8.88
N PRO A 269 32.08 -7.40 -7.83
CA PRO A 269 31.22 -8.24 -7.01
C PRO A 269 30.04 -7.49 -6.37
N THR A 270 30.18 -6.18 -6.12
CA THR A 270 29.11 -5.35 -5.54
C THR A 270 27.99 -5.04 -6.52
N SER A 271 28.23 -5.25 -7.83
CA SER A 271 27.19 -5.11 -8.86
C SER A 271 26.29 -6.33 -8.97
N LEU A 272 26.67 -7.48 -8.39
CA LEU A 272 25.97 -8.74 -8.55
C LEU A 272 24.68 -8.74 -7.74
N ILE A 273 23.57 -9.00 -8.42
CA ILE A 273 22.27 -9.16 -7.79
C ILE A 273 22.05 -10.65 -7.58
N THR A 274 21.79 -11.04 -6.33
CA THR A 274 21.57 -12.43 -5.95
C THR A 274 20.17 -12.65 -5.38
N ASN A 275 19.61 -13.83 -5.59
CA ASN A 275 18.41 -14.27 -4.89
C ASN A 275 18.81 -14.70 -3.47
N ASN A 276 18.66 -13.82 -2.49
CA ASN A 276 18.99 -14.06 -1.09
C ASN A 276 20.43 -14.57 -0.84
N GLY A 277 21.40 -14.13 -1.66
CA GLY A 277 22.82 -14.47 -1.47
C GLY A 277 23.26 -15.83 -2.02
N ILE A 278 22.38 -16.59 -2.68
CA ILE A 278 22.70 -17.94 -3.18
C ILE A 278 23.03 -17.87 -4.68
N ASP A 279 22.01 -17.63 -5.51
CA ASP A 279 22.16 -17.66 -6.96
C ASP A 279 22.25 -16.25 -7.53
N THR A 280 23.21 -16.03 -8.43
CA THR A 280 23.33 -14.76 -9.16
C THR A 280 22.26 -14.69 -10.24
N ILE A 281 21.39 -13.67 -10.13
CA ILE A 281 20.27 -13.47 -11.06
C ILE A 281 20.62 -12.47 -12.15
N GLY A 282 21.66 -11.68 -11.95
CA GLY A 282 22.08 -10.62 -12.87
C GLY A 282 23.05 -9.65 -12.23
N ALA A 283 23.25 -8.52 -12.91
CA ALA A 283 24.09 -7.43 -12.41
C ALA A 283 23.40 -6.07 -12.53
N CYS A 284 23.86 -5.10 -11.73
CA CYS A 284 23.50 -3.68 -11.86
C CYS A 284 24.45 -2.98 -12.84
N GLY A 285 23.90 -2.23 -13.79
CA GLY A 285 24.69 -1.51 -14.80
C GLY A 285 25.30 -0.17 -14.34
N THR A 286 24.93 0.40 -13.18
CA THR A 286 25.39 1.76 -12.82
C THR A 286 25.61 2.08 -11.34
N ASN A 287 24.93 1.45 -10.37
CA ASN A 287 24.92 1.95 -8.99
C ASN A 287 25.76 1.11 -8.03
N ASP A 288 26.49 1.77 -7.12
CA ASP A 288 27.18 1.15 -5.96
C ASP A 288 26.22 0.80 -4.81
N PHE A 289 24.99 1.34 -4.85
CA PHE A 289 24.03 1.22 -3.76
C PHE A 289 22.57 1.25 -4.26
N CYS A 290 21.80 0.21 -3.95
CA CYS A 290 20.35 0.10 -4.16
C CYS A 290 19.71 -0.45 -2.87
N ILE A 291 18.68 0.22 -2.34
CA ILE A 291 18.07 -0.07 -1.02
C ILE A 291 16.91 -1.09 -1.13
N THR A 292 16.59 -1.55 -2.34
CA THR A 292 15.39 -2.36 -2.62
C THR A 292 15.73 -3.83 -2.81
N GLY A 293 14.84 -4.74 -2.39
CA GLY A 293 15.03 -6.19 -2.56
C GLY A 293 15.21 -6.60 -4.04
N TYR A 294 15.84 -7.75 -4.29
CA TYR A 294 16.20 -8.21 -5.65
C TYR A 294 15.01 -8.25 -6.62
N GLU A 295 13.79 -8.48 -6.12
CA GLU A 295 12.55 -8.52 -6.91
C GLU A 295 12.24 -7.20 -7.62
N THR A 296 12.55 -6.05 -7.01
CA THR A 296 12.29 -4.76 -7.63
C THR A 296 13.26 -4.45 -8.76
N CYS A 297 14.39 -5.16 -8.86
CA CYS A 297 15.35 -5.00 -9.95
C CYS A 297 14.71 -5.32 -11.31
N TYR A 298 13.71 -6.19 -11.37
CA TYR A 298 12.97 -6.49 -12.61
C TYR A 298 12.20 -5.29 -13.16
N LEU A 299 11.90 -4.28 -12.33
CA LEU A 299 11.29 -3.02 -12.75
C LEU A 299 12.34 -1.93 -13.04
N CYS A 300 13.62 -2.21 -12.84
CA CYS A 300 14.70 -1.25 -12.96
C CYS A 300 15.32 -1.29 -14.37
N PRO A 301 15.44 -0.15 -15.09
CA PRO A 301 16.09 -0.09 -16.40
C PRO A 301 17.60 -0.42 -16.36
N LYS A 302 18.20 -0.38 -15.17
CA LYS A 302 19.63 -0.65 -14.97
C LYS A 302 19.92 -2.11 -14.66
N PHE A 303 18.88 -2.95 -14.54
CA PHE A 303 19.06 -4.36 -14.31
C PHE A 303 19.54 -5.07 -15.57
N ARG A 304 20.50 -5.98 -15.38
CA ARG A 304 21.08 -6.85 -16.40
C ARG A 304 20.85 -8.31 -15.99
N PRO A 305 19.65 -8.87 -16.22
CA PRO A 305 19.38 -10.27 -15.90
C PRO A 305 20.27 -11.20 -16.73
N LEU A 306 20.78 -12.27 -16.09
CA LEU A 306 21.56 -13.30 -16.77
C LEU A 306 20.65 -14.26 -17.53
N ILE A 307 20.99 -14.61 -18.77
CA ILE A 307 20.21 -15.56 -19.57
C ILE A 307 20.01 -16.90 -18.84
N ASP A 308 21.03 -17.35 -18.10
CA ASP A 308 21.04 -18.58 -17.30
C ASP A 308 20.72 -18.36 -15.82
N GLY A 309 20.28 -17.16 -15.45
CA GLY A 309 19.82 -16.88 -14.09
C GLY A 309 18.57 -17.70 -13.73
N PRO A 310 18.32 -17.96 -12.43
CA PRO A 310 17.20 -18.78 -11.94
C PRO A 310 15.87 -18.02 -11.96
N HIS A 311 15.59 -17.28 -13.04
CA HIS A 311 14.39 -16.45 -13.21
C HIS A 311 13.10 -17.28 -13.09
N GLN A 312 13.13 -18.55 -13.56
CA GLN A 312 12.01 -19.47 -13.44
C GLN A 312 11.67 -19.80 -11.98
N GLN A 313 12.67 -19.95 -11.11
CA GLN A 313 12.44 -20.22 -9.70
C GLN A 313 11.83 -19.00 -9.00
N ILE A 314 12.26 -17.80 -9.39
CA ILE A 314 11.75 -16.54 -8.84
C ILE A 314 10.28 -16.34 -9.20
N ILE A 315 9.90 -16.57 -10.47
CA ILE A 315 8.49 -16.42 -10.86
C ILE A 315 7.60 -17.47 -10.19
N ASN A 316 8.07 -18.72 -10.05
CA ASN A 316 7.34 -19.77 -9.34
C ASN A 316 7.11 -19.36 -7.88
N LYS A 317 8.15 -18.90 -7.19
CA LYS A 317 8.06 -18.39 -5.82
C LYS A 317 7.06 -17.22 -5.70
N LEU A 318 7.09 -16.27 -6.62
CA LEU A 318 6.16 -15.13 -6.60
C LEU A 318 4.70 -15.57 -6.79
N TYR A 319 4.46 -16.57 -7.64
CA TYR A 319 3.13 -17.17 -7.81
C TYR A 319 2.68 -17.94 -6.57
N GLU A 320 3.55 -18.74 -5.96
CA GLU A 320 3.27 -19.43 -4.70
C GLU A 320 2.94 -18.44 -3.57
N GLU A 321 3.75 -17.39 -3.40
CA GLU A 321 3.48 -16.32 -2.43
C GLU A 321 2.14 -15.63 -2.71
N LYS A 322 1.80 -15.37 -3.98
CA LYS A 322 0.53 -14.75 -4.37
C LYS A 322 -0.65 -15.66 -4.04
N GLU A 323 -0.57 -16.95 -4.37
CA GLU A 323 -1.59 -17.92 -4.02
C GLU A 323 -1.76 -18.05 -2.52
N GLU A 324 -0.67 -18.10 -1.76
CA GLU A 324 -0.71 -18.21 -0.31
C GLU A 324 -1.35 -16.96 0.30
N ARG A 325 -0.93 -15.76 -0.13
CA ARG A 325 -1.57 -14.49 0.28
C ARG A 325 -3.06 -14.50 -0.03
N LEU A 326 -3.47 -14.99 -1.20
CA LEU A 326 -4.88 -15.07 -1.58
C LEU A 326 -5.66 -16.05 -0.68
N LYS A 327 -5.11 -17.24 -0.42
CA LYS A 327 -5.71 -18.26 0.46
C LYS A 327 -5.88 -17.71 1.89
N GLN A 328 -4.85 -17.07 2.43
CA GLN A 328 -4.84 -16.60 3.81
C GLN A 328 -5.69 -15.34 4.03
N THR A 329 -5.63 -14.38 3.10
CA THR A 329 -6.26 -13.07 3.31
C THR A 329 -7.60 -12.91 2.61
N LYS A 330 -7.91 -13.77 1.63
CA LYS A 330 -9.07 -13.66 0.74
C LYS A 330 -9.17 -12.30 0.04
N SER A 331 -8.08 -11.56 -0.03
CA SER A 331 -8.01 -10.21 -0.58
C SER A 331 -7.25 -10.23 -1.90
N ILE A 332 -7.98 -10.16 -3.00
CA ILE A 332 -7.41 -10.13 -4.36
C ILE A 332 -6.47 -8.92 -4.51
N ASP A 333 -6.89 -7.74 -4.06
CA ASP A 333 -6.08 -6.52 -4.19
C ASP A 333 -4.75 -6.61 -3.42
N TYR A 334 -4.75 -7.29 -2.27
CA TYR A 334 -3.51 -7.51 -1.49
C TYR A 334 -2.63 -8.58 -2.14
N ALA A 335 -3.21 -9.70 -2.57
CA ALA A 335 -2.47 -10.75 -3.27
C ALA A 335 -1.82 -10.24 -4.57
N SER A 336 -2.48 -9.29 -5.25
CA SER A 336 -2.03 -8.67 -6.49
C SER A 336 -0.99 -7.56 -6.32
N SER A 337 -0.53 -7.23 -5.10
CA SER A 337 0.38 -6.10 -4.88
C SER A 337 1.72 -6.22 -5.63
N LYS A 338 2.14 -7.44 -5.96
CA LYS A 338 3.36 -7.75 -6.72
C LYS A 338 3.11 -8.10 -8.19
N ASP A 339 1.90 -7.91 -8.72
CA ASP A 339 1.56 -8.34 -10.09
C ASP A 339 2.45 -7.69 -11.15
N ARG A 340 2.84 -6.43 -10.95
CA ARG A 340 3.78 -5.76 -11.86
C ARG A 340 5.17 -6.40 -11.85
N ILE A 341 5.63 -6.87 -10.68
CA ILE A 341 6.89 -7.60 -10.55
C ILE A 341 6.76 -8.95 -11.24
N ILE A 342 5.67 -9.69 -10.98
CA ILE A 342 5.36 -10.98 -11.63
C ILE A 342 5.46 -10.83 -13.15
N LEU A 343 4.76 -9.87 -13.74
CA LEU A 343 4.78 -9.62 -15.19
C LEU A 343 6.18 -9.29 -15.72
N ALA A 344 6.97 -8.48 -15.00
CA ALA A 344 8.32 -8.14 -15.41
C ALA A 344 9.27 -9.36 -15.36
N VAL A 345 9.12 -10.23 -14.35
CA VAL A 345 9.87 -11.49 -14.26
C VAL A 345 9.43 -12.45 -15.35
N GLU A 346 8.13 -12.58 -15.64
CA GLU A 346 7.60 -13.40 -16.75
C GLU A 346 8.19 -12.99 -18.10
N TYR A 347 8.24 -11.69 -18.36
CA TYR A 347 8.86 -11.16 -19.58
C TYR A 347 10.34 -11.58 -19.68
N VAL A 348 11.10 -11.44 -18.59
CA VAL A 348 12.51 -11.87 -18.56
C VAL A 348 12.64 -13.37 -18.81
N VAL A 349 11.79 -14.20 -18.19
CA VAL A 349 11.78 -15.66 -18.41
C VAL A 349 11.52 -16.00 -19.88
N GLN A 350 10.50 -15.39 -20.49
CA GLN A 350 10.17 -15.61 -21.90
C GLN A 350 11.33 -15.19 -22.81
N ALA A 351 11.86 -13.99 -22.63
CA ALA A 351 12.96 -13.48 -23.44
C ALA A 351 14.24 -14.32 -23.30
N CYS A 352 14.57 -14.79 -22.08
CA CYS A 352 15.70 -15.71 -21.90
C CYS A 352 15.48 -17.05 -22.62
N ASN A 353 14.26 -17.61 -22.57
CA ASN A 353 13.94 -18.86 -23.27
C ASN A 353 14.03 -18.72 -24.78
N ASP A 354 13.55 -17.60 -25.34
CA ASP A 354 13.64 -17.33 -26.78
C ASP A 354 15.08 -17.15 -27.23
N MET A 355 15.90 -16.42 -26.48
CA MET A 355 17.34 -16.28 -26.75
C MET A 355 18.05 -17.64 -26.73
N LYS A 356 17.76 -18.51 -25.75
CA LYS A 356 18.33 -19.87 -25.67
C LYS A 356 17.94 -20.73 -26.88
N ARG A 357 16.68 -20.63 -27.33
CA ARG A 357 16.22 -21.34 -28.54
C ARG A 357 16.95 -20.87 -29.80
N THR A 358 17.19 -19.57 -29.95
CA THR A 358 17.95 -19.04 -31.10
C THR A 358 19.44 -19.43 -31.04
N MET A 359 20.03 -19.51 -29.85
CA MET A 359 21.43 -19.94 -29.66
C MET A 359 21.63 -21.46 -29.84
N GLY A 360 20.62 -22.28 -29.58
CA GLY A 360 20.66 -23.74 -29.78
C GLY A 360 20.29 -24.21 -31.20
N HIS A 361 20.03 -23.30 -32.13
CA HIS A 361 19.81 -23.58 -33.56
C HIS A 361 20.98 -23.13 -34.45
N HIS A 362 22.08 -22.69 -33.82
CA HIS A 362 23.39 -22.51 -34.43
C HIS A 362 24.38 -23.46 -33.77
#